data_AF-F3PQY2-F1
#
_entry.id   AF-F3PQY2-F1
#
_cell.length_a   1.000
_cell.length_b   1.000
_cell.length_c   1.000
_cell.angle_alpha   90.00
_cell.angle_beta   90.00
_cell.angle_gamma   90.00
#
_symmetry.space_group_name_H-M   'P 1'
#
loop_
_entity.id
_entity.type
_entity.pdbx_description
1 polymer ?
#
loop_
_entity_poly.entity_id
_entity_poly.type
_entity_poly.pdbx_seq_one_letter_code
_entity_poly.pdbx_strand_id
1 'polypeptide(L)'
;MRTIPYPQQEHTIYINPAPLLVPKASKQSDFLQFNLSMDKEFKDSRSILSKPVPWCVFNPHQILDSGTWYWRFRSVSKSGEEMPWSPTYSFTVTEDTPQFATPPFSTFFKNIPEEYPRIYCFLKDSLEEARKNVRSHPEFEAMIDEGRNALGMNYTKPVGGINLVHT
;
A
#
# COMPACT_ATOMS: atom_id res chain seq x y z
N MET A 1 -18.58 5.78 -0.44
CA MET A 1 -17.71 5.84 0.76
C MET A 1 -17.90 4.53 1.54
N ARG A 2 -16.84 3.91 2.11
CA ARG A 2 -16.98 2.68 2.90
C ARG A 2 -17.71 2.97 4.22
N THR A 3 -18.71 2.17 4.56
CA THR A 3 -19.57 2.37 5.73
C THR A 3 -19.35 1.34 6.84
N ILE A 4 -18.79 0.18 6.52
CA ILE A 4 -18.52 -0.89 7.49
C ILE A 4 -17.05 -1.34 7.47
N PRO A 5 -16.50 -1.83 8.60
CA PRO A 5 -15.19 -2.47 8.65
C PRO A 5 -15.09 -3.68 7.72
N TYR A 6 -13.88 -4.01 7.29
CA TYR A 6 -13.59 -5.21 6.51
C TYR A 6 -12.21 -5.76 6.91
N PRO A 7 -12.01 -7.09 6.95
CA PRO A 7 -13.01 -8.14 6.79
C PRO A 7 -13.89 -8.32 8.05
N GLN A 8 -15.01 -9.01 7.91
CA GLN A 8 -15.93 -9.38 8.99
C GLN A 8 -16.42 -10.82 8.73
N GLN A 9 -17.21 -11.39 9.64
CA GLN A 9 -17.53 -12.82 9.63
C GLN A 9 -18.29 -13.23 8.37
N GLU A 10 -19.10 -12.34 7.83
CA GLU A 10 -19.86 -12.49 6.60
C GLU A 10 -19.00 -12.37 5.32
N HIS A 11 -17.76 -11.91 5.43
CA HIS A 11 -16.88 -11.71 4.29
C HIS A 11 -16.00 -12.95 4.04
N THR A 12 -16.02 -13.43 2.81
CA THR A 12 -14.95 -14.30 2.29
C THR A 12 -13.80 -13.42 1.82
N ILE A 13 -12.60 -13.63 2.38
CA ILE A 13 -11.41 -12.92 1.93
C ILE A 13 -10.91 -13.53 0.61
N TYR A 14 -10.41 -12.70 -0.29
CA TYR A 14 -9.89 -13.13 -1.60
C TYR A 14 -8.36 -13.25 -1.64
N ILE A 15 -7.68 -12.82 -0.57
CA ILE A 15 -6.22 -12.79 -0.50
C ILE A 15 -5.74 -12.87 0.95
N ASN A 16 -4.63 -13.56 1.19
CA ASN A 16 -3.96 -13.71 2.47
C ASN A 16 -2.58 -13.01 2.42
N PRO A 17 -2.33 -11.99 3.28
CA PRO A 17 -3.26 -11.46 4.27
C PRO A 17 -4.30 -10.50 3.68
N ALA A 18 -5.50 -10.48 4.28
CA ALA A 18 -6.51 -9.49 3.96
C ALA A 18 -6.17 -8.13 4.63
N PRO A 19 -6.34 -6.98 3.92
CA PRO A 19 -6.18 -5.68 4.55
C PRO A 19 -7.32 -5.43 5.55
N LEU A 20 -6.99 -4.99 6.76
CA LEU A 20 -7.99 -4.53 7.73
C LEU A 20 -8.34 -3.08 7.39
N LEU A 21 -9.59 -2.82 7.03
CA LEU A 21 -10.09 -1.53 6.55
C LEU A 21 -11.15 -1.00 7.51
N VAL A 22 -11.00 0.27 7.89
CA VAL A 22 -11.91 0.95 8.81
C VAL A 22 -12.60 2.12 8.08
N PRO A 23 -13.92 2.32 8.22
CA PRO A 23 -14.59 3.50 7.72
C PRO A 23 -13.99 4.77 8.32
N LYS A 24 -13.74 5.80 7.50
CA LYS A 24 -13.17 7.07 7.99
C LYS A 24 -14.01 7.67 9.12
N ALA A 25 -15.33 7.53 9.05
CA ALA A 25 -16.26 8.02 10.09
C ALA A 25 -16.09 7.33 11.45
N SER A 26 -15.50 6.14 11.50
CA SER A 26 -15.22 5.40 12.74
C SER A 26 -13.94 5.84 13.44
N LYS A 27 -13.10 6.65 12.78
CA LYS A 27 -11.88 7.22 13.37
C LYS A 27 -12.24 8.46 14.19
N GLN A 28 -12.10 8.35 15.51
CA GLN A 28 -12.52 9.36 16.49
C GLN A 28 -11.37 10.32 16.89
N SER A 29 -10.14 10.02 16.51
CA SER A 29 -8.96 10.81 16.88
C SER A 29 -7.88 10.83 15.79
N ASP A 30 -6.66 11.20 16.15
CA ASP A 30 -5.55 11.44 15.23
C ASP A 30 -5.03 10.16 14.55
N PHE A 31 -5.06 9.03 15.25
CA PHE A 31 -4.53 7.75 14.78
C PHE A 31 -5.51 6.60 15.03
N LEU A 32 -5.29 5.49 14.35
CA LEU A 32 -5.86 4.19 14.66
C LEU A 32 -4.77 3.21 15.09
N GLN A 33 -5.09 2.38 16.06
CA GLN A 33 -4.31 1.22 16.43
C GLN A 33 -5.14 -0.03 16.21
N PHE A 34 -4.51 -1.07 15.67
CA PHE A 34 -5.15 -2.33 15.31
C PHE A 34 -4.60 -3.46 16.18
N ASN A 35 -5.46 -4.42 16.51
CA ASN A 35 -5.07 -5.66 17.17
C ASN A 35 -5.67 -6.83 16.38
N LEU A 36 -4.85 -7.81 16.01
CA LEU A 36 -5.21 -8.97 15.18
C LEU A 36 -4.67 -10.24 15.83
N SER A 37 -5.51 -11.25 16.04
CA SER A 37 -5.12 -12.49 16.72
C SER A 37 -6.01 -13.67 16.34
N MET A 38 -5.53 -14.91 16.48
CA MET A 38 -6.39 -16.10 16.47
C MET A 38 -7.06 -16.34 17.84
N ASP A 39 -6.61 -15.64 18.89
CA ASP A 39 -7.24 -15.64 20.21
C ASP A 39 -8.19 -14.44 20.32
N LYS A 40 -9.48 -14.73 20.54
CA LYS A 40 -10.53 -13.71 20.71
C LYS A 40 -10.28 -12.77 21.88
N GLU A 41 -9.54 -13.22 22.90
CA GLU A 41 -9.17 -12.41 24.06
C GLU A 41 -7.91 -11.58 23.83
N PHE A 42 -7.21 -11.78 22.71
CA PHE A 42 -5.97 -11.10 22.31
C PHE A 42 -4.83 -11.25 23.35
N LYS A 43 -4.76 -12.40 24.02
CA LYS A 43 -3.72 -12.73 25.03
C LYS A 43 -2.63 -13.63 24.45
N ASP A 44 -2.87 -14.31 23.33
CA ASP A 44 -1.86 -15.10 22.61
C ASP A 44 -0.65 -14.22 22.27
N SER A 45 0.56 -14.75 22.48
CA SER A 45 1.83 -14.06 22.18
C SER A 45 2.04 -13.75 20.70
N ARG A 46 1.31 -14.42 19.80
CA ARG A 46 1.25 -14.18 18.36
C ARG A 46 0.25 -13.10 17.97
N SER A 47 -0.47 -12.51 18.94
CA SER A 47 -1.35 -11.37 18.69
C SER A 47 -0.52 -10.19 18.17
N ILE A 48 -0.97 -9.60 17.07
CA ILE A 48 -0.31 -8.48 16.41
C ILE A 48 -0.97 -7.19 16.86
N LEU A 49 -0.25 -6.41 17.67
CA LEU A 49 -0.62 -5.04 18.00
C LEU A 49 0.15 -4.07 17.10
N SER A 50 -0.57 -3.30 16.29
CA SER A 50 0.07 -2.30 15.43
C SER A 50 0.58 -1.12 16.25
N LYS A 51 1.50 -0.34 15.66
CA LYS A 51 1.70 1.05 16.09
C LYS A 51 0.45 1.88 15.73
N PRO A 52 0.17 2.99 16.43
CA PRO A 52 -0.82 3.96 15.98
C PRO A 52 -0.45 4.52 14.60
N VAL A 53 -1.40 4.56 13.68
CA VAL A 53 -1.21 5.03 12.29
C VAL A 53 -2.28 6.05 11.90
N PRO A 54 -1.96 7.05 11.05
CA PRO A 54 -2.92 8.11 10.70
C PRO A 54 -3.97 7.67 9.67
N TRP A 55 -3.75 6.54 8.99
CA TRP A 55 -4.63 6.01 7.95
C TRP A 55 -5.59 4.94 8.50
N CYS A 56 -6.66 4.68 7.76
CA CYS A 56 -7.74 3.76 8.16
C CYS A 56 -7.55 2.33 7.60
N VAL A 57 -6.30 1.87 7.53
CA VAL A 57 -5.92 0.57 6.98
C VAL A 57 -4.76 -0.07 7.76
N PHE A 58 -4.76 -1.39 7.89
CA PHE A 58 -3.63 -2.14 8.41
C PHE A 58 -3.39 -3.39 7.56
N ASN A 59 -2.12 -3.62 7.20
CA ASN A 59 -1.65 -4.84 6.55
C ASN A 59 -0.66 -5.53 7.50
N PRO A 60 -0.83 -6.82 7.82
CA PRO A 60 0.09 -7.51 8.72
C PRO A 60 1.42 -7.87 8.05
N HIS A 61 1.55 -7.73 6.71
CA HIS A 61 2.78 -8.00 5.95
C HIS A 61 3.36 -9.41 6.17
N GLN A 62 2.49 -10.37 6.50
CA GLN A 62 2.82 -11.78 6.69
C GLN A 62 1.63 -12.65 6.28
N ILE A 63 1.92 -13.87 5.83
CA ILE A 63 0.90 -14.88 5.59
C ILE A 63 0.31 -15.29 6.95
N LEU A 64 -1.02 -15.31 7.03
CA LEU A 64 -1.75 -15.75 8.21
C LEU A 64 -2.04 -17.25 8.11
N ASP A 65 -1.93 -17.95 9.24
CA ASP A 65 -2.34 -19.37 9.32
C ASP A 65 -3.83 -19.53 9.01
N SER A 66 -4.20 -20.67 8.42
CA SER A 66 -5.60 -21.04 8.22
C SER A 66 -6.35 -21.09 9.55
N GLY A 67 -7.59 -20.59 9.55
CA GLY A 67 -8.46 -20.57 10.72
C GLY A 67 -9.17 -19.24 10.90
N THR A 68 -9.84 -19.12 12.04
CA THR A 68 -10.56 -17.90 12.41
C THR A 68 -9.62 -16.90 13.05
N TRP A 69 -9.62 -15.69 12.50
CA TRP A 69 -8.91 -14.54 13.03
C TRP A 69 -9.90 -13.53 13.59
N TYR A 70 -9.52 -12.90 14.69
CA TYR A 70 -10.24 -11.85 15.37
C TYR A 70 -9.45 -10.56 15.27
N TRP A 71 -10.14 -9.44 15.05
CA TRP A 71 -9.50 -8.15 15.04
C TRP A 71 -10.40 -7.04 15.59
N ARG A 72 -9.75 -6.01 16.11
CA ARG A 72 -10.38 -4.81 16.63
C ARG A 72 -9.47 -3.62 16.39
N PHE A 73 -10.04 -2.42 16.44
CA PHE A 73 -9.28 -1.19 16.33
C PHE A 73 -9.72 -0.19 17.40
N ARG A 74 -8.87 0.78 17.70
CA ARG A 74 -9.20 1.92 18.55
C ARG A 74 -8.59 3.19 18.00
N SER A 75 -9.17 4.32 18.36
CA SER A 75 -8.55 5.61 18.08
C SER A 75 -7.52 5.97 19.15
N VAL A 76 -6.45 6.62 18.74
CA VAL A 76 -5.38 7.10 19.63
C VAL A 76 -5.11 8.57 19.30
N SER A 77 -5.01 9.41 20.33
CA SER A 77 -4.72 10.84 20.16
C SER A 77 -3.24 11.10 19.88
N LYS A 78 -2.92 12.35 19.49
CA LYS A 78 -1.52 12.82 19.39
C LYS A 78 -0.72 12.69 20.69
N SER A 79 -1.37 12.77 21.86
CA SER A 79 -0.70 12.59 23.15
C SER A 79 -0.52 11.12 23.55
N GLY A 80 -1.04 10.18 22.75
CA GLY A 80 -0.98 8.75 23.04
C GLY A 80 -2.15 8.25 23.89
N GLU A 81 -3.18 9.07 24.12
CA GLU A 81 -4.37 8.64 24.84
C GLU A 81 -5.15 7.62 24.00
N GLU A 82 -5.41 6.46 24.59
CA GLU A 82 -6.07 5.33 23.94
C GLU A 82 -7.57 5.35 24.23
N MET A 83 -8.38 5.47 23.17
CA MET A 83 -9.83 5.35 23.29
C MET A 83 -10.26 3.88 23.44
N PRO A 84 -11.52 3.60 23.84
CA PRO A 84 -12.02 2.24 23.91
C PRO A 84 -11.86 1.48 22.58
N TRP A 85 -11.66 0.17 22.69
CA TRP A 85 -11.68 -0.73 21.54
C TRP A 85 -13.05 -0.73 20.87
N SER A 86 -13.04 -0.87 19.53
CA SER A 86 -14.22 -1.22 18.75
C SER A 86 -14.81 -2.56 19.20
N PRO A 87 -16.02 -2.92 18.72
CA PRO A 87 -16.41 -4.32 18.67
C PRO A 87 -15.32 -5.20 18.06
N THR A 88 -15.28 -6.45 18.47
CA THR A 88 -14.37 -7.45 17.88
C THR A 88 -15.03 -8.03 16.63
N TYR A 89 -14.36 -7.90 15.50
CA TYR A 89 -14.72 -8.50 14.24
C TYR A 89 -13.93 -9.79 14.05
N SER A 90 -14.41 -10.69 13.20
CA SER A 90 -13.67 -11.90 12.84
C SER A 90 -13.74 -12.15 11.34
N PHE A 91 -12.85 -13.00 10.83
CA PHE A 91 -12.89 -13.52 9.48
C PHE A 91 -12.16 -14.86 9.44
N THR A 92 -12.35 -15.63 8.37
CA THR A 92 -11.70 -16.94 8.22
C THR A 92 -10.68 -16.87 7.09
N VAL A 93 -9.49 -17.38 7.36
CA VAL A 93 -8.46 -17.69 6.36
C VAL A 93 -8.58 -19.18 6.05
N THR A 94 -8.73 -19.53 4.77
CA THR A 94 -8.78 -20.92 4.32
C THR A 94 -7.47 -21.32 3.66
N GLU A 95 -7.21 -22.63 3.56
CA GLU A 95 -5.98 -23.14 2.93
C GLU A 95 -5.89 -22.78 1.43
N ASP A 96 -7.03 -22.62 0.76
CA ASP A 96 -7.13 -22.24 -0.64
C ASP A 96 -7.14 -20.71 -0.87
N THR A 97 -7.10 -19.90 0.18
CA THR A 97 -7.02 -18.44 0.03
C THR A 97 -5.69 -18.05 -0.65
N PRO A 98 -5.71 -17.37 -1.81
CA PRO A 98 -4.49 -16.96 -2.51
C PRO A 98 -3.55 -16.13 -1.64
N GLN A 99 -2.25 -16.42 -1.70
CA GLN A 99 -1.24 -15.80 -0.84
C GLN A 99 -0.49 -14.68 -1.56
N PHE A 100 -0.45 -13.49 -0.96
CA PHE A 100 0.32 -12.35 -1.45
C PHE A 100 0.74 -11.44 -0.29
N ALA A 101 1.72 -11.88 0.50
CA ALA A 101 2.32 -11.04 1.53
C ALA A 101 3.32 -10.06 0.91
N THR A 102 3.11 -8.78 1.16
CA THR A 102 4.10 -7.74 0.84
C THR A 102 5.13 -7.63 1.97
N PRO A 103 6.42 -7.39 1.67
CA PRO A 103 7.41 -7.11 2.71
C PRO A 103 7.02 -5.89 3.56
N PRO A 104 7.40 -5.86 4.86
CA PRO A 104 7.24 -4.66 5.67
C PRO A 104 7.98 -3.45 5.06
N PHE A 105 7.46 -2.24 5.30
CA PHE A 105 8.09 -1.02 4.81
C PHE A 105 9.56 -0.87 5.23
N SER A 106 9.93 -1.33 6.44
CA SER A 106 11.33 -1.30 6.90
C SER A 106 12.26 -2.11 5.99
N THR A 107 11.80 -3.25 5.48
CA THR A 107 12.54 -4.06 4.51
C THR A 107 12.70 -3.29 3.21
N PHE A 108 11.62 -2.72 2.69
CA PHE A 108 11.69 -1.89 1.48
C PHE A 108 12.68 -0.73 1.67
N PHE A 109 12.52 0.04 2.74
CA PHE A 109 13.32 1.22 3.06
C PHE A 109 14.82 0.91 3.17
N LYS A 110 15.18 -0.19 3.85
CA LYS A 110 16.57 -0.64 3.98
C LYS A 110 17.21 -1.01 2.63
N ASN A 111 16.42 -1.41 1.64
CA ASN A 111 16.88 -1.84 0.32
C ASN A 111 16.79 -0.75 -0.74
N ILE A 112 16.38 0.48 -0.38
CA ILE A 112 16.40 1.61 -1.33
C ILE A 112 17.86 1.95 -1.64
N PRO A 113 18.28 1.99 -2.91
CA PRO A 113 19.63 2.42 -3.27
C PRO A 113 19.92 3.83 -2.77
N GLU A 114 21.06 4.01 -2.09
CA GLU A 114 21.51 5.32 -1.65
C GLU A 114 21.96 6.19 -2.83
N GLU A 115 22.52 5.55 -3.86
CA GLU A 115 22.98 6.19 -5.09
C GLU A 115 21.86 6.40 -6.13
N TYR A 116 22.10 7.30 -7.08
CA TYR A 116 21.19 7.55 -8.21
C TYR A 116 21.47 6.60 -9.39
N PRO A 117 20.44 6.32 -10.23
CA PRO A 117 19.05 6.75 -10.11
C PRO A 117 18.25 5.90 -9.10
N ARG A 118 17.26 6.50 -8.43
CA ARG A 118 16.38 5.80 -7.48
C ARG A 118 15.05 5.34 -8.09
N ILE A 119 14.68 5.89 -9.24
CA ILE A 119 13.56 5.43 -10.09
C ILE A 119 14.18 4.59 -11.21
N TYR A 120 13.63 3.40 -11.46
CA TYR A 120 14.22 2.38 -12.35
C TYR A 120 15.69 2.04 -12.00
N CYS A 121 16.01 2.02 -10.71
CA CYS A 121 17.36 1.73 -10.20
C CYS A 121 17.90 0.37 -10.62
N PHE A 122 17.04 -0.60 -10.93
CA PHE A 122 17.41 -1.90 -11.48
C PHE A 122 18.04 -1.81 -12.89
N LEU A 123 17.89 -0.67 -13.59
CA LEU A 123 18.54 -0.43 -14.87
C LEU A 123 19.96 0.10 -14.71
N LYS A 124 20.40 0.49 -13.50
CA LYS A 124 21.66 1.18 -13.26
C LYS A 124 22.86 0.50 -13.93
N ASP A 125 22.98 -0.81 -13.74
CA ASP A 125 24.10 -1.60 -14.27
C ASP A 125 24.11 -1.66 -15.81
N SER A 126 22.94 -1.50 -16.43
CA SER A 126 22.78 -1.45 -17.88
C SER A 126 22.89 -0.04 -18.47
N LEU A 127 22.92 1.02 -17.66
CA LEU A 127 22.85 2.41 -18.15
C LEU A 127 24.04 2.77 -19.04
N GLU A 128 25.25 2.37 -18.66
CA GLU A 128 26.45 2.69 -19.44
C GLU A 128 26.39 2.06 -20.83
N GLU A 129 25.90 0.82 -20.93
CA GLU A 129 25.76 0.13 -22.21
C GLU A 129 24.57 0.67 -23.00
N ALA A 130 23.45 0.94 -22.35
CA ALA A 130 22.29 1.57 -22.97
C ALA A 130 22.67 2.92 -23.59
N ARG A 131 23.46 3.76 -22.89
CA ARG A 131 23.92 5.08 -23.41
C ARG A 131 24.72 4.97 -24.70
N LYS A 132 25.57 3.94 -24.85
CA LYS A 132 26.36 3.74 -26.06
C LYS A 132 25.48 3.38 -27.26
N ASN A 133 24.45 2.57 -27.02
CA ASN A 133 23.61 2.00 -28.06
C ASN A 133 22.29 2.77 -28.27
N VAL A 134 21.98 3.77 -27.45
CA VAL A 134 20.64 4.38 -27.41
C VAL A 134 20.16 4.88 -28.77
N ARG A 135 21.07 5.36 -29.64
CA ARG A 135 20.75 5.87 -30.98
C ARG A 135 20.28 4.81 -31.97
N SER A 136 20.60 3.53 -31.74
CA SER A 136 20.11 2.44 -32.60
C SER A 136 18.71 1.97 -32.20
N HIS A 137 18.17 2.44 -31.07
CA HIS A 137 16.84 2.07 -30.62
C HIS A 137 15.77 2.70 -31.53
N PRO A 138 14.77 1.95 -32.02
CA PRO A 138 13.77 2.45 -32.96
C PRO A 138 12.95 3.64 -32.41
N GLU A 139 12.80 3.73 -31.09
CA GLU A 139 12.07 4.83 -30.44
C GLU A 139 12.93 6.06 -30.12
N PHE A 140 14.26 6.01 -30.36
CA PHE A 140 15.17 7.07 -29.94
C PHE A 140 14.82 8.43 -30.53
N GLU A 141 14.66 8.51 -31.86
CA GLU A 141 14.36 9.78 -32.52
C GLU A 141 13.00 10.34 -32.08
N ALA A 142 11.99 9.47 -31.89
CA ALA A 142 10.68 9.89 -31.38
C ALA A 142 10.79 10.50 -29.97
N MET A 143 11.54 9.87 -29.06
CA MET A 143 11.79 10.40 -27.72
C MET A 143 12.54 11.73 -27.75
N ILE A 144 13.53 11.88 -28.64
CA ILE A 144 14.29 13.12 -28.79
C ILE A 144 13.40 14.24 -29.34
N ASP A 145 12.56 13.95 -30.32
CA ASP A 145 11.64 14.92 -30.91
C ASP A 145 10.57 15.38 -29.91
N GLU A 146 10.04 14.47 -29.09
CA GLU A 146 9.17 14.83 -27.97
C GLU A 146 9.87 15.77 -26.99
N GLY A 147 11.12 15.46 -26.63
CA GLY A 147 11.94 16.34 -25.77
C GLY A 147 12.17 17.73 -26.36
N ARG A 148 12.43 17.83 -27.68
CA ARG A 148 12.59 19.11 -28.38
C ARG A 148 11.28 19.90 -28.41
N ASN A 149 10.16 19.25 -28.70
CA ASN A 149 8.84 19.87 -28.68
C ASN A 149 8.54 20.42 -27.29
N ALA A 150 8.78 19.62 -26.24
CA ALA A 150 8.60 20.03 -24.86
C ALA A 150 9.44 21.26 -24.48
N LEU A 151 10.68 21.39 -24.98
CA LEU A 151 11.51 22.59 -24.76
C LEU A 151 10.93 23.85 -25.44
N GLY A 152 10.24 23.70 -26.57
CA GLY A 152 9.59 24.80 -27.29
C GLY A 152 8.23 25.21 -26.71
N MET A 153 7.68 24.45 -25.76
CA MET A 153 6.37 24.73 -25.17
C MET A 153 6.42 25.86 -24.13
N ASN A 154 5.43 26.74 -24.16
CA ASN A 154 5.23 27.73 -23.11
C ASN A 154 4.28 27.19 -22.02
N TYR A 155 4.86 26.65 -20.95
CA TYR A 155 4.12 26.08 -19.80
C TYR A 155 3.43 27.11 -18.89
N THR A 156 3.57 28.42 -19.17
CA THR A 156 2.83 29.46 -18.43
C THR A 156 1.37 29.59 -18.91
N LYS A 157 1.04 29.00 -20.06
CA LYS A 157 -0.33 28.91 -20.57
C LYS A 157 -0.83 27.47 -20.39
N PRO A 158 -2.10 27.25 -20.00
CA PRO A 158 -2.68 25.92 -19.99
C PRO A 158 -2.56 25.33 -21.40
N VAL A 159 -1.99 24.13 -21.50
CA VAL A 159 -1.99 23.38 -22.76
C VAL A 159 -3.46 23.09 -23.08
N GLY A 160 -3.96 23.64 -24.19
CA GLY A 160 -5.33 23.40 -24.65
C GLY A 160 -5.62 21.90 -24.71
N GLY A 161 -6.79 21.51 -24.24
CA GLY A 161 -7.15 20.12 -23.96
C GLY A 161 -6.79 19.15 -25.09
N ILE A 162 -6.19 18.03 -24.70
CA ILE A 162 -6.02 16.86 -25.55
C ILE A 162 -7.43 16.36 -25.90
N ASN A 163 -7.91 16.66 -27.11
CA ASN A 163 -9.06 15.95 -27.66
C ASN A 163 -8.60 14.53 -27.99
N LEU A 164 -8.80 13.62 -27.04
CA LEU A 164 -8.80 12.18 -27.31
C LEU A 164 -10.01 11.87 -28.21
N VAL A 165 -9.81 11.99 -29.52
CA VAL A 165 -10.72 11.39 -30.50
C VAL A 165 -10.34 9.92 -30.57
N HIS A 166 -11.10 9.09 -29.85
CA HIS A 166 -11.12 7.65 -30.12
C HIS A 166 -11.81 7.44 -31.47
N THR A 167 -11.06 6.89 -32.43
CA THR A 167 -11.60 6.09 -33.53
C THR A 167 -11.35 4.63 -33.24
#